data_AF-A0A813ALD4-F1
#
_entry.id   AF-A0A813ALD4-F1
#
_cell.length_a   1.000
_cell.length_b   1.000
_cell.length_c   1.000
_cell.angle_alpha   90.00
_cell.angle_beta   90.00
_cell.angle_gamma   90.00
#
_symmetry.space_group_name_H-M   'P 1'
#
loop_
_entity.id
_entity.type
_entity.pdbx_description
1 polymer ?
#
loop_
_entity_poly.entity_id
_entity_poly.type
_entity_poly.pdbx_seq_one_letter_code
_entity_poly.pdbx_strand_id
1 'polypeptide(L)'
;MPAKSVIFMDLVKFDGQRRRLLNAGEFAQMAGRAGRRGKDPQGHVYVMLHSSEILDQPVEYILEDLYSSSAPQVSSCFRLRWSSLLHLISTGPAHLYSMLTNSLLSFADPLAAEELKDEAERKIRALQAMNFVDSSCSALPKGTLACHFFVPDDGLLVSEIVLALHGFIGLSAAQIFAVCACFVAEGRHPDNWKRYVSDAKVKESIATCKSVAQQMACRLHTFSLPCFERCDQLTCGFCDGAAFAAARVNPSFAETAYRWARGDDFTEAVLQSRVPVGGEGIVVRTLRRLDEFMREVTFVLRHDLGAIQVADSIREARLQARRGVVAMQSVYLGEQDDVAGEELEPEPPFPQQLLPLGPGWLDPLDIMFSQGHCAAKFRRPIETGTSTAASILELAQALAHGDLDISQFSLEVYWFRHRFYSLGNRRLAAFRLWRLLVGTPLSVPVVVVDKSRAVKRHWLSKFTTGFTGGRKIRVTHTGDYIGMSREQSTYGQSLWCA
;
A
#
# COMPACT_ATOMS: atom_id res chain seq x y z
N MET A 1 5.42 -20.80 -12.42
CA MET A 1 4.73 -22.00 -12.96
C MET A 1 5.74 -22.81 -13.77
N PRO A 2 5.94 -24.11 -13.51
CA PRO A 2 6.75 -24.99 -14.37
C PRO A 2 5.91 -25.63 -15.49
N ALA A 3 6.54 -25.92 -16.62
CA ALA A 3 5.95 -26.55 -17.81
C ALA A 3 6.69 -27.85 -18.17
N LYS A 4 6.11 -28.72 -19.01
CA LYS A 4 6.83 -29.90 -19.52
C LYS A 4 7.99 -29.50 -20.44
N SER A 5 7.73 -28.49 -21.28
CA SER A 5 8.67 -27.96 -22.27
C SER A 5 8.70 -26.44 -22.24
N VAL A 6 9.83 -25.85 -22.65
CA VAL A 6 10.00 -24.41 -22.92
C VAL A 6 10.45 -24.25 -24.37
N ILE A 7 9.95 -23.22 -25.06
CA ILE A 7 10.32 -22.88 -26.44
C ILE A 7 10.77 -21.43 -26.46
N PHE A 8 12.01 -21.18 -26.87
CA PHE A 8 12.53 -19.86 -27.19
C PHE A 8 12.24 -19.56 -28.66
N MET A 9 11.43 -18.54 -28.94
CA MET A 9 11.19 -18.08 -30.31
C MET A 9 12.38 -17.30 -30.86
N ASP A 10 13.11 -16.58 -30.01
CA ASP A 10 14.32 -15.81 -30.34
C ASP A 10 15.26 -15.87 -29.11
N LEU A 11 16.57 -15.77 -29.33
CA LEU A 11 17.56 -15.57 -28.25
C LEU A 11 17.96 -14.09 -28.10
N VAL A 12 17.48 -13.22 -28.99
CA VAL A 12 17.65 -11.76 -28.91
C VAL A 12 16.46 -11.13 -28.19
N LYS A 13 16.72 -10.13 -27.35
CA LYS A 13 15.69 -9.25 -26.78
C LYS A 13 16.09 -7.78 -26.87
N PHE A 14 15.09 -6.89 -26.82
CA PHE A 14 15.33 -5.46 -26.63
C PHE A 14 15.39 -5.15 -25.13
N ASP A 15 16.47 -4.48 -24.67
CA ASP A 15 16.67 -4.13 -23.25
C ASP A 15 16.24 -2.70 -22.88
N GLY A 16 15.77 -1.92 -23.85
CA GLY A 16 15.44 -0.51 -23.71
C GLY A 16 16.42 0.43 -24.41
N GLN A 17 17.62 -0.04 -24.72
CA GLN A 17 18.62 0.67 -25.52
C GLN A 17 18.88 -0.03 -26.86
N ARG A 18 19.09 -1.36 -26.85
CA ARG A 18 19.46 -2.14 -28.05
C ARG A 18 18.80 -3.51 -28.07
N ARG A 19 18.76 -4.12 -29.26
CA ARG A 19 18.62 -5.57 -29.39
C ARG A 19 19.95 -6.21 -28.99
N ARG A 20 19.90 -7.20 -28.10
CA ARG A 20 21.06 -8.00 -27.65
C ARG A 20 20.66 -9.43 -27.37
N LEU A 21 21.61 -10.35 -27.40
CA LEU A 21 21.42 -11.70 -26.86
C LEU A 21 20.99 -11.66 -25.39
N LEU A 22 20.22 -12.67 -24.98
CA LEU A 22 20.03 -13.01 -23.57
C LEU A 22 21.39 -13.28 -22.92
N ASN A 23 21.51 -13.06 -21.60
CA ASN A 23 22.64 -13.61 -20.84
C ASN A 23 22.30 -14.99 -20.26
N ALA A 24 23.32 -15.76 -19.87
CA ALA A 24 23.15 -17.11 -19.33
C ALA A 24 22.17 -17.19 -18.14
N GLY A 25 22.12 -16.17 -17.27
CA GLY A 25 21.16 -16.10 -16.17
C GLY A 25 19.71 -15.90 -16.62
N GLU A 26 19.48 -15.03 -17.60
CA GLU A 26 18.17 -14.80 -18.23
C GLU A 26 17.69 -16.06 -18.96
N PHE A 27 18.58 -16.71 -19.71
CA PHE A 27 18.30 -17.98 -20.38
C PHE A 27 17.99 -19.09 -19.38
N ALA A 28 18.84 -19.32 -18.37
CA ALA A 28 18.64 -20.35 -17.35
C ALA A 28 17.36 -20.14 -16.52
N GLN A 29 16.98 -18.88 -16.22
CA GLN A 29 15.73 -18.57 -15.51
C GLN A 29 14.47 -18.94 -16.32
N MET A 30 14.55 -18.90 -17.65
CA MET A 30 13.46 -19.30 -18.56
C MET A 30 13.51 -20.80 -18.87
N ALA A 31 14.66 -21.33 -19.27
CA ALA A 31 14.89 -22.75 -19.57
C ALA A 31 14.59 -23.64 -18.35
N GLY A 32 15.00 -23.22 -17.15
CA GLY A 32 14.71 -23.87 -15.87
C GLY A 32 13.24 -23.85 -15.44
N ARG A 33 12.31 -23.42 -16.31
CA ARG A 33 10.87 -23.68 -16.16
C ARG A 33 10.43 -24.98 -16.83
N ALA A 34 11.27 -25.61 -17.66
CA ALA A 34 11.01 -26.92 -18.24
C ALA A 34 11.24 -28.05 -17.22
N GLY A 35 10.40 -29.09 -17.27
CA GLY A 35 10.42 -30.22 -16.36
C GLY A 35 9.63 -29.96 -15.07
N ARG A 36 8.48 -30.61 -14.92
CA ARG A 36 7.67 -30.54 -13.69
C ARG A 36 8.12 -31.65 -12.74
N ARG A 37 8.76 -31.27 -11.63
CA ARG A 37 9.26 -32.19 -10.58
C ARG A 37 8.21 -33.24 -10.20
N GLY A 38 8.57 -34.52 -10.32
CA GLY A 38 7.69 -35.66 -10.01
C GLY A 38 6.60 -35.95 -11.05
N LYS A 39 6.64 -35.33 -12.24
CA LYS A 39 5.70 -35.61 -13.36
C LYS A 39 6.38 -35.83 -14.70
N ASP A 40 7.46 -35.09 -14.99
CA ASP A 40 8.26 -35.28 -16.20
C ASP A 40 9.64 -35.84 -15.81
N PRO A 41 10.18 -36.86 -16.52
CA PRO A 41 11.50 -37.41 -16.22
C PRO A 41 12.65 -36.48 -16.64
N GLN A 42 12.39 -35.58 -17.59
CA GLN A 42 13.29 -34.54 -18.07
C GLN A 42 12.49 -33.31 -18.52
N GLY A 43 13.10 -32.13 -18.48
CA GLY A 43 12.55 -30.93 -19.10
C GLY A 43 13.05 -30.78 -20.53
N HIS A 44 12.16 -30.47 -21.48
CA HIS A 44 12.54 -30.23 -22.86
C HIS A 44 12.68 -28.73 -23.14
N VAL A 45 13.80 -28.31 -23.73
CA VAL A 45 14.03 -26.92 -24.17
C VAL A 45 14.25 -26.92 -25.67
N TYR A 46 13.54 -26.05 -26.38
CA TYR A 46 13.65 -25.87 -27.83
C TYR A 46 14.02 -24.41 -28.13
N VAL A 47 14.83 -24.19 -29.16
CA VAL A 47 15.24 -22.85 -29.63
C VAL A 47 14.95 -22.73 -31.13
N MET A 48 14.27 -21.66 -31.54
CA MET A 48 13.94 -21.38 -32.93
C MET A 48 14.99 -20.47 -33.58
N LEU A 49 15.96 -21.08 -34.24
CA LEU A 49 17.03 -20.40 -34.97
C LEU A 49 16.47 -19.82 -36.29
N HIS A 50 16.10 -18.53 -36.28
CA HIS A 50 15.46 -17.89 -37.44
C HIS A 50 15.73 -16.36 -37.58
N SER A 51 16.16 -15.68 -36.52
CA SER A 51 16.54 -14.26 -36.58
C SER A 51 17.93 -14.10 -37.24
N SER A 52 18.09 -13.16 -38.17
CA SER A 52 19.37 -12.93 -38.86
C SER A 52 20.49 -12.60 -37.88
N GLU A 53 20.19 -11.83 -36.83
CA GLU A 53 21.10 -11.51 -35.73
C GLU A 53 21.73 -12.74 -35.04
N ILE A 54 21.11 -13.92 -35.16
CA ILE A 54 21.66 -15.22 -34.72
C ILE A 54 22.33 -15.97 -35.87
N LEU A 55 21.73 -15.97 -37.07
CA LEU A 55 22.25 -16.69 -38.24
C LEU A 55 23.53 -16.09 -38.85
N ASP A 56 23.78 -14.80 -38.60
CA ASP A 56 25.02 -14.08 -38.98
C ASP A 56 26.21 -14.44 -38.06
N GLN A 57 26.04 -15.38 -37.11
CA GLN A 57 27.02 -15.80 -36.11
C GLN A 57 27.08 -17.34 -36.00
N PRO A 58 28.20 -17.94 -35.56
CA PRO A 58 28.26 -19.36 -35.25
C PRO A 58 27.37 -19.67 -34.04
N VAL A 59 26.25 -20.36 -34.29
CA VAL A 59 25.20 -20.63 -33.29
C VAL A 59 25.73 -21.50 -32.15
N GLU A 60 26.64 -22.41 -32.45
CA GLU A 60 27.33 -23.27 -31.48
C GLU A 60 27.98 -22.44 -30.38
N TYR A 61 28.68 -21.36 -30.75
CA TYR A 61 29.35 -20.45 -29.80
C TYR A 61 28.35 -19.67 -28.94
N ILE A 62 27.24 -19.20 -29.53
CA ILE A 62 26.16 -18.52 -28.79
C ILE A 62 25.55 -19.48 -27.74
N LEU A 63 25.35 -20.74 -28.10
CA LEU A 63 24.82 -21.75 -27.19
C LEU A 63 25.85 -22.15 -26.12
N GLU A 64 27.12 -22.32 -26.48
CA GLU A 64 28.20 -22.61 -25.53
C GLU A 64 28.34 -21.48 -24.48
N ASP A 65 28.29 -20.21 -24.86
CA ASP A 65 28.28 -19.09 -23.91
C ASP A 65 27.04 -19.13 -23.00
N LEU A 66 25.84 -19.28 -23.59
CA LEU A 66 24.58 -19.34 -22.82
C LEU A 66 24.51 -20.52 -21.83
N TYR A 67 25.23 -21.62 -22.07
CA TYR A 67 25.31 -22.76 -21.17
C TYR A 67 26.48 -22.70 -20.18
N SER A 68 27.62 -22.11 -20.58
CA SER A 68 28.88 -22.18 -19.82
C SER A 68 29.17 -20.94 -18.98
N SER A 69 28.68 -19.77 -19.39
CA SER A 69 28.87 -18.54 -18.63
C SER A 69 28.09 -18.56 -17.32
N SER A 70 28.74 -18.11 -16.26
CA SER A 70 28.10 -17.94 -14.95
C SER A 70 26.95 -16.95 -15.03
N ALA A 71 25.90 -17.18 -14.24
CA ALA A 71 24.85 -16.17 -14.05
C ALA A 71 25.47 -14.86 -13.53
N PRO A 72 25.00 -13.68 -13.99
CA PRO A 72 25.57 -12.40 -13.59
C PRO A 72 25.48 -12.22 -12.07
N GLN A 73 26.57 -11.70 -11.48
CA GLN A 73 26.64 -11.44 -10.05
C GLN A 73 25.60 -10.41 -9.60
N VAL A 74 25.18 -10.48 -8.34
CA VAL A 74 24.21 -9.55 -7.74
C VAL A 74 24.87 -8.18 -7.55
N SER A 75 24.63 -7.28 -8.50
CA SER A 75 25.09 -5.88 -8.42
C SER A 75 24.13 -5.01 -7.62
N SER A 76 24.66 -3.95 -7.02
CA SER A 76 23.83 -2.97 -6.30
C SER A 76 22.98 -2.16 -7.29
N CYS A 77 21.67 -2.24 -7.15
CA CYS A 77 20.72 -1.36 -7.84
C CYS A 77 20.37 -0.11 -7.00
N PHE A 78 21.13 0.18 -5.93
CA PHE A 78 20.85 1.29 -5.03
C PHE A 78 21.09 2.65 -5.71
N ARG A 79 20.17 3.59 -5.51
CA ARG A 79 20.19 4.96 -6.03
C ARG A 79 19.50 5.91 -5.05
N LEU A 80 20.08 7.07 -4.81
CA LEU A 80 19.53 8.08 -3.90
C LEU A 80 18.42 8.91 -4.60
N ARG A 81 17.21 8.37 -4.69
CA ARG A 81 16.03 9.10 -5.20
C ARG A 81 15.73 10.34 -4.34
N TRP A 82 15.15 11.37 -4.96
CA TRP A 82 14.76 12.62 -4.29
C TRP A 82 13.81 12.41 -3.11
N SER A 83 12.78 11.57 -3.27
CA SER A 83 11.83 11.21 -2.21
C SER A 83 12.53 10.48 -1.04
N SER A 84 13.46 9.57 -1.34
CA SER A 84 14.25 8.88 -0.32
C SER A 84 15.16 9.84 0.45
N LEU A 85 15.82 10.79 -0.22
CA LEU A 85 16.62 11.83 0.43
C LEU A 85 15.79 12.74 1.34
N LEU A 86 14.67 13.27 0.83
CA LEU A 86 13.77 14.13 1.61
C LEU A 86 13.18 13.41 2.84
N HIS A 87 12.80 12.14 2.69
CA HIS A 87 12.31 11.34 3.80
C HIS A 87 13.40 11.09 4.86
N LEU A 88 14.63 10.74 4.45
CA LEU A 88 15.77 10.53 5.37
C LEU A 88 16.17 11.81 6.11
N ILE A 89 16.14 12.96 5.42
CA ILE A 89 16.32 14.29 6.01
C ILE A 89 15.22 14.54 7.06
N SER A 90 13.96 14.24 6.73
CA SER A 90 12.81 14.39 7.64
C SER A 90 12.90 13.48 8.88
N THR A 91 13.54 12.31 8.78
CA THR A 91 13.85 11.42 9.92
C THR A 91 15.16 11.77 10.65
N GLY A 92 15.86 12.82 10.24
CA GLY A 92 17.11 13.28 10.83
C GLY A 92 18.38 12.70 10.17
N PRO A 93 19.46 13.50 10.05
CA PRO A 93 20.59 13.24 9.15
C PRO A 93 21.39 11.97 9.44
N ALA A 94 21.38 11.47 10.68
CA ALA A 94 22.04 10.20 11.03
C ALA A 94 21.52 9.01 10.19
N HIS A 95 20.25 9.01 9.81
CA HIS A 95 19.67 8.00 8.93
C HIS A 95 20.21 8.08 7.50
N LEU A 96 20.42 9.29 6.97
CA LEU A 96 21.03 9.48 5.65
C LEU A 96 22.48 8.96 5.63
N TYR A 97 23.31 9.34 6.61
CA TYR A 97 24.69 8.84 6.69
C TYR A 97 24.72 7.31 6.84
N SER A 98 23.91 6.74 7.72
CA SER A 98 23.80 5.29 7.90
C SER A 98 23.37 4.56 6.62
N MET A 99 22.45 5.13 5.84
CA MET A 99 22.03 4.56 4.55
C MET A 99 23.16 4.61 3.51
N LEU A 100 23.91 5.72 3.46
CA LEU A 100 25.03 5.90 2.52
C LEU A 100 26.26 5.05 2.89
N THR A 101 26.46 4.68 4.15
CA THR A 101 27.56 3.79 4.56
C THR A 101 27.21 2.30 4.52
N ASN A 102 25.95 1.93 4.81
CA ASN A 102 25.54 0.53 4.97
C ASN A 102 24.79 -0.06 3.76
N SER A 103 24.92 0.54 2.57
CA SER A 103 24.29 0.02 1.36
C SER A 103 25.14 -1.08 0.68
N LEU A 104 24.52 -1.89 -0.18
CA LEU A 104 25.25 -2.86 -1.01
C LEU A 104 26.20 -2.18 -2.02
N LEU A 105 25.95 -0.91 -2.39
CA LEU A 105 26.91 -0.14 -3.20
C LEU A 105 28.17 0.14 -2.36
N SER A 106 27.97 0.64 -1.14
CA SER A 106 29.02 0.97 -0.16
C SER A 106 29.91 -0.22 0.21
N PHE A 107 29.36 -1.44 0.16
CA PHE A 107 30.11 -2.68 0.37
C PHE A 107 30.86 -3.16 -0.89
N ALA A 108 30.25 -3.04 -2.07
CA ALA A 108 30.79 -3.61 -3.32
C ALA A 108 31.74 -2.68 -4.08
N ASP A 109 31.52 -1.36 -4.01
CA ASP A 109 32.28 -0.33 -4.72
C ASP A 109 32.44 0.93 -3.84
N PRO A 110 33.56 1.05 -3.10
CA PRO A 110 33.84 2.22 -2.27
C PRO A 110 34.02 3.54 -3.05
N LEU A 111 34.33 3.50 -4.35
CA LEU A 111 34.51 4.71 -5.16
C LEU A 111 33.14 5.27 -5.57
N ALA A 112 32.27 4.42 -6.11
CA ALA A 112 30.88 4.79 -6.41
C ALA A 112 30.10 5.20 -5.14
N ALA A 113 30.50 4.70 -3.97
CA ALA A 113 29.96 5.12 -2.68
C ALA A 113 30.37 6.55 -2.28
N GLU A 114 31.56 7.02 -2.68
CA GLU A 114 31.98 8.42 -2.46
C GLU A 114 31.28 9.35 -3.45
N GLU A 115 31.21 8.97 -4.74
CA GLU A 115 30.44 9.71 -5.77
C GLU A 115 28.96 9.90 -5.36
N LEU A 116 28.37 8.92 -4.67
CA LEU A 116 27.01 9.01 -4.16
C LEU A 116 26.86 9.98 -2.97
N LYS A 117 27.91 10.20 -2.15
CA LYS A 117 27.91 11.27 -1.14
C LYS A 117 28.01 12.63 -1.80
N ASP A 118 28.89 12.80 -2.78
CA ASP A 118 28.98 14.02 -3.59
C ASP A 118 27.65 14.31 -4.31
N GLU A 119 26.92 13.28 -4.76
CA GLU A 119 25.56 13.43 -5.28
C GLU A 119 24.57 13.84 -4.18
N ALA A 120 24.63 13.24 -2.99
CA ALA A 120 23.79 13.60 -1.85
C ALA A 120 23.97 15.08 -1.45
N GLU A 121 25.20 15.57 -1.35
CA GLU A 121 25.50 16.97 -1.02
C GLU A 121 25.05 17.96 -2.10
N ARG A 122 25.21 17.61 -3.39
CA ARG A 122 24.65 18.40 -4.50
C ARG A 122 23.13 18.43 -4.43
N LYS A 123 22.49 17.30 -4.12
CA LYS A 123 21.03 17.20 -3.97
C LYS A 123 20.51 18.00 -2.76
N ILE A 124 21.19 17.95 -1.60
CA ILE A 124 20.85 18.78 -0.42
C ILE A 124 20.91 20.27 -0.79
N ARG A 125 21.99 20.73 -1.43
CA ARG A 125 22.12 22.13 -1.88
C ARG A 125 21.03 22.54 -2.87
N ALA A 126 20.63 21.64 -3.77
CA ALA A 126 19.50 21.88 -4.68
C ALA A 126 18.14 21.97 -3.95
N LEU A 127 17.90 21.11 -2.96
CA LEU A 127 16.70 21.15 -2.12
C LEU A 127 16.61 22.46 -1.31
N GLN A 128 17.76 22.93 -0.79
CA GLN A 128 17.87 24.21 -0.09
C GLN A 128 17.58 25.40 -1.01
N ALA A 129 18.23 25.49 -2.17
CA ALA A 129 18.00 26.56 -3.14
C ALA A 129 16.57 26.60 -3.72
N MET A 130 15.82 25.49 -3.63
CA MET A 130 14.42 25.39 -4.03
C MET A 130 13.41 25.48 -2.87
N ASN A 131 13.88 25.78 -1.64
CA ASN A 131 13.08 25.92 -0.42
C ASN A 131 12.27 24.67 -0.02
N PHE A 132 12.81 23.47 -0.27
CA PHE A 132 12.28 22.22 0.29
C PHE A 132 12.88 21.88 1.66
N VAL A 133 14.13 22.29 1.89
CA VAL A 133 14.92 22.01 3.10
C VAL A 133 15.60 23.32 3.52
N ASP A 134 15.80 23.55 4.82
CA ASP A 134 16.48 24.74 5.32
C ASP A 134 18.00 24.57 5.46
N SER A 135 18.69 25.60 5.94
CA SER A 135 20.14 25.57 6.20
C SER A 135 20.58 24.65 7.35
N SER A 136 19.64 24.17 8.18
CA SER A 136 19.89 23.19 9.25
C SER A 136 19.73 21.73 8.79
N CYS A 137 19.34 21.52 7.53
CA CYS A 137 18.87 20.24 7.00
C CYS A 137 17.57 19.75 7.68
N SER A 138 16.64 20.66 7.96
CA SER A 138 15.25 20.37 8.35
C SER A 138 14.30 20.57 7.18
N ALA A 139 13.26 19.73 7.06
CA ALA A 139 12.25 19.86 6.00
C ALA A 139 11.37 21.10 6.21
N LEU A 140 11.25 21.94 5.18
CA LEU A 140 10.30 23.05 5.12
C LEU A 140 8.91 22.52 4.72
N PRO A 141 7.81 23.27 4.87
CA PRO A 141 6.46 22.79 4.53
C PRO A 141 6.32 22.22 3.11
N LYS A 142 7.06 22.80 2.16
CA LYS A 142 7.18 22.32 0.77
C LYS A 142 7.92 20.98 0.66
N GLY A 143 8.92 20.74 1.52
CA GLY A 143 9.60 19.46 1.71
C GLY A 143 8.69 18.40 2.31
N THR A 144 7.96 18.73 3.39
CA THR A 144 6.95 17.85 3.99
C THR A 144 5.90 17.42 2.97
N LEU A 145 5.35 18.38 2.23
CA LEU A 145 4.38 18.14 1.15
C LEU A 145 4.96 17.22 0.04
N ALA A 146 6.25 17.34 -0.28
CA ALA A 146 6.93 16.45 -1.22
C ALA A 146 7.20 15.04 -0.65
N CYS A 147 7.34 14.88 0.66
CA CYS A 147 7.50 13.58 1.34
C CYS A 147 6.22 12.73 1.32
N HIS A 148 5.05 13.31 1.03
CA HIS A 148 3.78 12.58 0.92
C HIS A 148 3.52 11.97 -0.47
N PHE A 149 4.38 12.23 -1.45
CA PHE A 149 4.27 11.66 -2.80
C PHE A 149 5.25 10.50 -3.04
N PHE A 150 4.71 9.30 -3.26
CA PHE A 150 5.45 8.09 -3.63
C PHE A 150 5.10 7.61 -5.06
N VAL A 151 3.92 7.96 -5.56
CA VAL A 151 3.46 7.64 -6.92
C VAL A 151 3.01 8.94 -7.58
N PRO A 152 3.79 9.56 -8.49
CA PRO A 152 5.04 9.10 -9.11
C PRO A 152 6.28 9.19 -8.22
N ASP A 153 7.37 8.56 -8.66
CA ASP A 153 8.72 8.68 -8.07
C ASP A 153 9.28 10.13 -8.01
N ASP A 154 8.63 11.09 -8.68
CA ASP A 154 9.04 12.49 -8.82
C ASP A 154 8.27 13.45 -7.89
N GLY A 155 8.09 13.12 -6.61
CA GLY A 155 7.37 13.94 -5.62
C GLY A 155 7.84 15.41 -5.53
N LEU A 156 9.11 15.67 -5.85
CA LEU A 156 9.71 17.01 -5.98
C LEU A 156 9.07 17.85 -7.10
N LEU A 157 8.76 17.24 -8.25
CA LEU A 157 8.10 17.91 -9.37
C LEU A 157 6.60 18.05 -9.11
N VAL A 158 5.98 17.02 -8.55
CA VAL A 158 4.55 17.01 -8.21
C VAL A 158 4.21 18.13 -7.23
N SER A 159 4.98 18.27 -6.15
CA SER A 159 4.79 19.33 -5.14
C SER A 159 4.86 20.74 -5.73
N GLU A 160 5.86 21.04 -6.57
CA GLU A 160 5.92 22.32 -7.32
C GLU A 160 4.69 22.54 -8.21
N ILE A 161 4.18 21.49 -8.85
CA ILE A 161 3.02 21.57 -9.75
C ILE A 161 1.70 21.73 -9.00
N VAL A 162 1.51 21.03 -7.87
CA VAL A 162 0.32 21.21 -7.01
C VAL A 162 0.27 22.63 -6.46
N LEU A 163 1.42 23.21 -6.10
CA LEU A 163 1.53 24.60 -5.68
C LEU A 163 1.29 25.59 -6.84
N ALA A 164 1.90 25.37 -8.01
CA ALA A 164 1.74 26.24 -9.19
C ALA A 164 0.30 26.21 -9.77
N LEU A 165 -0.40 25.08 -9.63
CA LEU A 165 -1.82 24.93 -9.95
C LEU A 165 -2.73 25.32 -8.78
N HIS A 166 -2.21 25.97 -7.73
CA HIS A 166 -2.96 26.53 -6.60
C HIS A 166 -3.88 25.50 -5.93
N GLY A 167 -3.39 24.29 -5.68
CA GLY A 167 -4.19 23.19 -5.12
C GLY A 167 -5.31 22.70 -6.06
N PHE A 168 -5.16 22.93 -7.37
CA PHE A 168 -6.15 22.65 -8.43
C PHE A 168 -7.49 23.40 -8.28
N ILE A 169 -7.51 24.52 -7.55
CA ILE A 169 -8.72 25.34 -7.37
C ILE A 169 -9.27 25.78 -8.75
N GLY A 170 -10.56 25.54 -8.97
CA GLY A 170 -11.25 25.87 -10.23
C GLY A 170 -11.19 24.79 -11.31
N LEU A 171 -10.56 23.64 -11.05
CA LEU A 171 -10.69 22.41 -11.86
C LEU A 171 -11.76 21.48 -11.28
N SER A 172 -12.46 20.72 -12.13
CA SER A 172 -13.29 19.60 -11.67
C SER A 172 -12.45 18.35 -11.45
N ALA A 173 -12.89 17.41 -10.59
CA ALA A 173 -12.12 16.21 -10.27
C ALA A 173 -11.68 15.41 -11.53
N ALA A 174 -12.51 15.31 -12.57
CA ALA A 174 -12.13 14.68 -13.84
C ALA A 174 -11.00 15.43 -14.59
N GLN A 175 -10.96 16.76 -14.52
CA GLN A 175 -9.85 17.56 -15.06
C GLN A 175 -8.57 17.33 -14.25
N ILE A 176 -8.67 17.18 -12.92
CA ILE A 176 -7.52 16.87 -12.06
C ILE A 176 -6.99 15.46 -12.37
N PHE A 177 -7.86 14.45 -12.51
CA PHE A 177 -7.48 13.11 -12.98
C PHE A 177 -6.71 13.16 -14.32
N ALA A 178 -7.15 13.98 -15.26
CA ALA A 178 -6.49 14.16 -16.56
C ALA A 178 -5.09 14.78 -16.44
N VAL A 179 -4.91 15.74 -15.55
CA VAL A 179 -3.59 16.37 -15.27
C VAL A 179 -2.69 15.39 -14.52
N CYS A 180 -3.17 14.75 -13.46
CA CYS A 180 -2.43 13.78 -12.66
C CYS A 180 -2.04 12.52 -13.46
N ALA A 181 -2.83 12.11 -14.45
CA ALA A 181 -2.48 11.04 -15.39
C ALA A 181 -1.14 11.29 -16.10
N CYS A 182 -0.74 12.55 -16.31
CA CYS A 182 0.47 12.91 -17.03
C CYS A 182 1.79 12.44 -16.37
N PHE A 183 1.75 12.08 -15.08
CA PHE A 183 2.93 11.66 -14.31
C PHE A 183 2.99 10.14 -14.06
N VAL A 184 1.86 9.45 -14.24
CA VAL A 184 1.76 7.98 -14.07
C VAL A 184 1.64 7.22 -15.40
N ALA A 185 1.49 7.93 -16.52
CA ALA A 185 1.42 7.37 -17.87
C ALA A 185 2.77 6.76 -18.31
N GLU A 186 2.78 5.47 -18.58
CA GLU A 186 3.97 4.73 -19.00
C GLU A 186 4.24 4.85 -20.52
N GLY A 187 5.52 4.76 -20.91
CA GLY A 187 5.97 4.81 -22.30
C GLY A 187 6.46 6.20 -22.77
N ARG A 188 6.99 6.27 -24.00
CA ARG A 188 7.33 7.52 -24.69
C ARG A 188 6.32 7.76 -25.80
N HIS A 189 5.84 8.99 -25.94
CA HIS A 189 4.84 9.36 -26.94
C HIS A 189 5.26 10.64 -27.68
N PRO A 190 4.96 10.79 -28.99
CA PRO A 190 5.14 12.06 -29.69
C PRO A 190 4.40 13.22 -28.99
N ASP A 191 4.94 14.44 -29.05
CA ASP A 191 4.36 15.63 -28.38
C ASP A 191 3.17 16.23 -29.15
N ASN A 192 2.24 15.38 -29.56
CA ASN A 192 1.04 15.71 -30.32
C ASN A 192 -0.26 15.66 -29.49
N TRP A 193 -0.15 15.49 -28.16
CA TRP A 193 -1.25 15.34 -27.20
C TRP A 193 -2.35 16.42 -27.28
N LYS A 194 -2.01 17.65 -27.72
CA LYS A 194 -2.98 18.74 -27.97
C LYS A 194 -4.08 18.37 -28.97
N ARG A 195 -3.87 17.31 -29.78
CA ARG A 195 -4.86 16.73 -30.72
C ARG A 195 -5.85 15.77 -30.06
N TYR A 196 -5.51 15.17 -28.92
CA TYR A 196 -6.30 14.11 -28.27
C TYR A 196 -7.02 14.60 -27.02
N VAL A 197 -6.36 15.42 -26.19
CA VAL A 197 -7.03 16.12 -25.10
C VAL A 197 -8.07 17.06 -25.68
N SER A 198 -9.31 16.95 -25.22
CA SER A 198 -10.42 17.80 -25.63
C SER A 198 -10.44 19.12 -24.85
N ASP A 199 -10.54 19.03 -23.52
CA ASP A 199 -10.76 20.11 -22.56
C ASP A 199 -9.68 21.21 -22.54
N ALA A 200 -10.10 22.47 -22.52
CA ALA A 200 -9.23 23.64 -22.57
C ALA A 200 -8.49 23.90 -21.24
N LYS A 201 -9.13 23.71 -20.08
CA LYS A 201 -8.49 23.88 -18.77
C LYS A 201 -7.43 22.81 -18.53
N VAL A 202 -7.68 21.59 -19.02
CA VAL A 202 -6.70 20.49 -19.00
C VAL A 202 -5.49 20.83 -19.87
N LYS A 203 -5.68 21.41 -21.07
CA LYS A 203 -4.58 21.89 -21.93
C LYS A 203 -3.73 22.98 -21.27
N GLU A 204 -4.37 23.95 -20.65
CA GLU A 204 -3.68 25.02 -19.91
C GLU A 204 -2.87 24.45 -18.74
N SER A 205 -3.50 23.60 -17.92
CA SER A 205 -2.86 22.95 -16.78
C SER A 205 -1.64 22.10 -17.19
N ILE A 206 -1.74 21.33 -18.27
CA ILE A 206 -0.62 20.53 -18.81
C ILE A 206 0.51 21.42 -19.33
N ALA A 207 0.20 22.59 -19.92
CA ALA A 207 1.22 23.55 -20.32
C ALA A 207 1.97 24.12 -19.09
N THR A 208 1.25 24.45 -18.02
CA THR A 208 1.84 24.84 -16.73
C THR A 208 2.71 23.72 -16.15
N CYS A 209 2.25 22.46 -16.14
CA CYS A 209 3.05 21.31 -15.72
C CYS A 209 4.38 21.20 -16.48
N LYS A 210 4.36 21.36 -17.82
CA LYS A 210 5.58 21.36 -18.64
C LYS A 210 6.50 22.55 -18.31
N SER A 211 5.94 23.75 -18.10
CA SER A 211 6.73 24.94 -17.74
C SER A 211 7.43 24.78 -16.38
N VAL A 212 6.72 24.26 -15.37
CA VAL A 212 7.30 23.98 -14.05
C VAL A 212 8.40 22.91 -14.16
N ALA A 213 8.19 21.86 -14.95
CA ALA A 213 9.20 20.84 -15.20
C ALA A 213 10.45 21.42 -15.91
N GLN A 214 10.28 22.30 -16.91
CA GLN A 214 11.38 23.02 -17.56
C GLN A 214 12.17 23.86 -16.55
N GLN A 215 11.49 24.67 -15.74
CA GLN A 215 12.13 25.50 -14.71
C GLN A 215 12.88 24.66 -13.68
N MET A 216 12.31 23.54 -13.22
CA MET A 216 12.96 22.66 -12.26
C MET A 216 14.21 21.99 -12.88
N ALA A 217 14.17 21.58 -14.14
CA ALA A 217 15.34 21.07 -14.85
C ALA A 217 16.48 22.11 -14.91
N CYS A 218 16.17 23.36 -15.24
CA CYS A 218 17.15 24.45 -15.24
C CYS A 218 17.75 24.69 -13.85
N ARG A 219 16.95 24.64 -12.77
CA ARG A 219 17.44 24.76 -11.39
C ARG A 219 18.27 23.56 -10.95
N LEU A 220 17.96 22.34 -11.38
CA LEU A 220 18.78 21.15 -11.06
C LEU A 220 20.12 21.18 -11.80
N HIS A 221 20.14 21.71 -13.02
CA HIS A 221 21.37 21.84 -13.82
C HIS A 221 22.43 22.73 -13.15
N THR A 222 22.05 23.78 -12.42
CA THR A 222 23.02 24.64 -11.70
C THR A 222 23.77 23.95 -10.55
N PHE A 223 23.39 22.73 -10.18
CA PHE A 223 24.09 21.89 -9.19
C PHE A 223 24.86 20.73 -9.82
N SER A 224 25.04 20.72 -11.15
CA SER A 224 25.66 19.62 -11.90
C SER A 224 25.00 18.26 -11.59
N LEU A 225 23.67 18.26 -11.45
CA LEU A 225 22.87 17.06 -11.26
C LEU A 225 22.23 16.62 -12.58
N PRO A 226 22.16 15.31 -12.86
CA PRO A 226 21.54 14.82 -14.08
C PRO A 226 20.03 15.08 -14.05
N CYS A 227 19.51 15.66 -15.12
CA CYS A 227 18.08 15.78 -15.40
C CYS A 227 17.35 14.41 -15.38
N PHE A 228 18.07 13.31 -15.64
CA PHE A 228 17.50 11.97 -15.73
C PHE A 228 18.33 10.97 -14.92
N GLU A 229 17.69 10.21 -14.03
CA GLU A 229 18.34 9.08 -13.32
C GLU A 229 18.75 7.92 -14.24
N ARG A 230 18.41 7.98 -15.53
CA ARG A 230 18.78 7.00 -16.58
C ARG A 230 19.40 7.67 -17.80
N CYS A 231 20.11 8.77 -17.62
CA CYS A 231 20.89 9.39 -18.68
C CYS A 231 22.35 8.99 -18.54
N ASP A 232 22.80 8.09 -19.41
CA ASP A 232 24.21 7.75 -19.52
C ASP A 232 24.96 8.98 -20.06
N GLN A 233 25.94 9.46 -19.28
CA GLN A 233 26.49 10.81 -19.38
C GLN A 233 27.09 11.14 -20.76
N LEU A 234 27.51 10.13 -21.53
CA LEU A 234 28.19 10.30 -22.82
C LEU A 234 27.28 10.71 -23.99
N THR A 235 25.96 10.55 -23.90
CA THR A 235 25.04 10.82 -25.04
C THR A 235 24.19 12.08 -24.90
N CYS A 236 24.28 12.77 -23.76
CA CYS A 236 23.47 13.94 -23.46
C CYS A 236 24.36 15.16 -23.16
N GLY A 237 25.03 15.68 -24.19
CA GLY A 237 25.91 16.85 -24.07
C GLY A 237 25.22 18.09 -23.49
N PHE A 238 23.89 18.20 -23.63
CA PHE A 238 23.05 19.11 -22.86
C PHE A 238 21.60 18.61 -22.88
N CYS A 239 20.97 18.34 -21.73
CA CYS A 239 19.52 18.14 -21.68
C CYS A 239 18.80 19.47 -21.54
N ASP A 240 18.25 19.97 -22.65
CA ASP A 240 17.22 21.00 -22.63
C ASP A 240 16.10 20.60 -21.65
N GLY A 241 15.65 21.54 -20.82
CA GLY A 241 14.52 21.36 -19.92
C GLY A 241 13.24 20.91 -20.65
N ALA A 242 13.10 21.22 -21.94
CA ALA A 242 12.04 20.68 -22.78
C ALA A 242 12.05 19.14 -22.88
N ALA A 243 13.23 18.52 -22.97
CA ALA A 243 13.37 17.06 -23.01
C ALA A 243 13.06 16.42 -21.66
N PHE A 244 13.44 17.07 -20.55
CA PHE A 244 13.02 16.67 -19.20
C PHE A 244 11.49 16.74 -19.04
N ALA A 245 10.89 17.89 -19.39
CA ALA A 245 9.45 18.10 -19.28
C ALA A 245 8.63 17.15 -20.16
N ALA A 246 9.07 16.88 -21.39
CA ALA A 246 8.41 15.93 -22.28
C ALA A 246 8.44 14.48 -21.76
N ALA A 247 9.39 14.13 -20.89
CA ALA A 247 9.52 12.78 -20.34
C ALA A 247 8.94 12.61 -18.93
N ARG A 248 8.85 13.69 -18.13
CA ARG A 248 8.22 13.70 -16.80
C ARG A 248 6.73 14.10 -16.82
N VAL A 249 6.27 14.75 -17.90
CA VAL A 249 4.88 15.14 -18.13
C VAL A 249 4.44 14.56 -19.46
N ASN A 250 3.97 13.30 -19.44
CA ASN A 250 3.53 12.49 -20.57
C ASN A 250 2.00 12.57 -20.73
N PRO A 251 1.43 13.47 -21.56
CA PRO A 251 0.00 13.76 -21.53
C PRO A 251 -0.83 12.81 -22.40
N SER A 252 -0.24 11.69 -22.84
CA SER A 252 -0.92 10.67 -23.65
C SER A 252 -2.19 10.16 -22.96
N PHE A 253 -2.11 9.76 -21.69
CA PHE A 253 -3.23 9.16 -20.96
C PHE A 253 -4.29 10.16 -20.44
N ALA A 254 -4.10 11.47 -20.66
CA ALA A 254 -4.93 12.52 -20.04
C ALA A 254 -6.42 12.46 -20.47
N GLU A 255 -6.71 12.27 -21.75
CA GLU A 255 -8.09 12.16 -22.27
C GLU A 255 -8.77 10.86 -21.79
N THR A 256 -8.04 9.74 -21.76
CA THR A 256 -8.53 8.46 -21.22
C THR A 256 -8.88 8.58 -19.74
N ALA A 257 -8.03 9.22 -18.93
CA ALA A 257 -8.28 9.46 -17.51
C ALA A 257 -9.44 10.44 -17.26
N TYR A 258 -9.57 11.51 -18.07
CA TYR A 258 -10.69 12.45 -18.03
C TYR A 258 -12.03 11.73 -18.22
N ARG A 259 -12.13 10.90 -19.26
CA ARG A 259 -13.31 10.09 -19.60
C ARG A 259 -13.63 9.06 -18.53
N TRP A 260 -12.62 8.32 -18.08
CA TRP A 260 -12.80 7.35 -17.01
C TRP A 260 -13.30 7.99 -15.69
N ALA A 261 -12.80 9.18 -15.34
CA ALA A 261 -13.26 9.92 -14.17
C ALA A 261 -14.65 10.57 -14.35
N ARG A 262 -15.16 10.70 -15.58
CA ARG A 262 -16.53 11.18 -15.88
C ARG A 262 -17.60 10.09 -15.89
N GLY A 263 -17.21 8.81 -16.00
CA GLY A 263 -18.13 7.68 -15.98
C GLY A 263 -18.16 6.83 -17.26
N ASP A 264 -17.50 7.25 -18.35
CA ASP A 264 -17.37 6.47 -19.60
C ASP A 264 -16.94 5.01 -19.29
N ASP A 265 -17.53 4.00 -19.93
CA ASP A 265 -17.11 2.61 -19.71
C ASP A 265 -15.69 2.35 -20.24
N PHE A 266 -15.12 1.17 -19.93
CA PHE A 266 -13.73 0.87 -20.28
C PHE A 266 -13.50 0.83 -21.79
N THR A 267 -14.46 0.33 -22.55
CA THR A 267 -14.39 0.23 -24.02
C THR A 267 -14.42 1.63 -24.62
N GLU A 268 -15.36 2.47 -24.21
CA GLU A 268 -15.49 3.83 -24.75
C GLU A 268 -14.34 4.75 -24.30
N ALA A 269 -13.93 4.70 -23.02
CA ALA A 269 -12.81 5.48 -22.51
C ALA A 269 -11.48 5.14 -23.22
N VAL A 270 -11.26 3.87 -23.58
CA VAL A 270 -10.07 3.44 -24.33
C VAL A 270 -10.23 3.76 -25.82
N LEU A 271 -11.25 3.21 -26.51
CA LEU A 271 -11.39 3.30 -27.96
C LEU A 271 -11.63 4.73 -28.45
N GLN A 272 -12.47 5.52 -27.78
CA GLN A 272 -12.75 6.89 -28.23
C GLN A 272 -11.62 7.87 -27.96
N SER A 273 -10.70 7.57 -27.03
CA SER A 273 -9.56 8.45 -26.75
C SER A 273 -8.65 8.64 -27.96
N ARG A 274 -8.60 7.66 -28.87
CA ARG A 274 -7.71 7.59 -30.04
C ARG A 274 -6.22 7.75 -29.70
N VAL A 275 -5.86 7.56 -28.43
CA VAL A 275 -4.49 7.58 -27.94
C VAL A 275 -3.84 6.22 -28.23
N PRO A 276 -2.61 6.19 -28.76
CA PRO A 276 -1.74 5.01 -28.74
C PRO A 276 -1.30 4.60 -27.32
N VAL A 277 -2.26 4.35 -26.42
CA VAL A 277 -1.98 3.56 -25.21
C VAL A 277 -1.62 2.15 -25.67
N GLY A 278 -0.63 1.53 -25.04
CA GLY A 278 -0.33 0.13 -25.31
C GLY A 278 -1.46 -0.80 -24.85
N GLY A 279 -1.29 -2.11 -25.07
CA GLY A 279 -2.32 -3.12 -24.77
C GLY A 279 -2.94 -2.99 -23.37
N GLU A 280 -4.22 -3.35 -23.26
CA GLU A 280 -5.16 -3.03 -22.17
C GLU A 280 -4.62 -3.14 -20.74
N GLY A 281 -3.72 -4.10 -20.46
CA GLY A 281 -3.05 -4.22 -19.16
C GLY A 281 -2.23 -2.99 -18.74
N ILE A 282 -1.78 -2.15 -19.69
CA ILE A 282 -1.15 -0.84 -19.42
C ILE A 282 -2.19 0.20 -19.03
N VAL A 283 -3.36 0.22 -19.67
CA VAL A 283 -4.51 1.07 -19.29
C VAL A 283 -4.90 0.78 -17.84
N VAL A 284 -5.14 -0.49 -17.51
CA VAL A 284 -5.56 -0.91 -16.16
C VAL A 284 -4.48 -0.63 -15.11
N ARG A 285 -3.19 -0.84 -15.44
CA ARG A 285 -2.07 -0.46 -14.56
C ARG A 285 -2.01 1.05 -14.32
N THR A 286 -2.11 1.85 -15.37
CA THR A 286 -2.06 3.32 -15.29
C THR A 286 -3.25 3.87 -14.50
N LEU A 287 -4.45 3.32 -14.66
CA LEU A 287 -5.63 3.68 -13.85
C LEU A 287 -5.46 3.31 -12.36
N ARG A 288 -4.86 2.16 -12.04
CA ARG A 288 -4.54 1.79 -10.65
C ARG A 288 -3.45 2.68 -10.04
N ARG A 289 -2.39 3.00 -10.80
CA ARG A 289 -1.35 3.97 -10.37
C ARG A 289 -1.91 5.38 -10.23
N LEU A 290 -2.88 5.77 -11.06
CA LEU A 290 -3.57 7.05 -10.95
C LEU A 290 -4.43 7.12 -9.69
N ASP A 291 -5.22 6.09 -9.37
CA ASP A 291 -6.00 6.07 -8.13
C ASP A 291 -5.11 6.14 -6.87
N GLU A 292 -3.93 5.51 -6.90
CA GLU A 292 -2.94 5.64 -5.84
C GLU A 292 -2.38 7.07 -5.75
N PHE A 293 -1.95 7.66 -6.87
CA PHE A 293 -1.50 9.06 -6.90
C PHE A 293 -2.60 10.04 -6.42
N MET A 294 -3.85 9.84 -6.85
CA MET A 294 -4.98 10.64 -6.40
C MET A 294 -5.26 10.45 -4.90
N ARG A 295 -4.81 9.36 -4.25
CA ARG A 295 -4.83 9.20 -2.78
C ARG A 295 -3.86 10.17 -2.11
N GLU A 296 -2.62 10.21 -2.58
CA GLU A 296 -1.58 11.11 -2.10
C GLU A 296 -1.98 12.59 -2.30
N VAL A 297 -2.52 12.93 -3.47
CA VAL A 297 -3.08 14.27 -3.76
C VAL A 297 -4.26 14.60 -2.84
N THR A 298 -5.16 13.65 -2.55
CA THR A 298 -6.27 13.86 -1.60
C THR A 298 -5.75 14.20 -0.20
N PHE A 299 -4.70 13.49 0.24
CA PHE A 299 -4.07 13.71 1.55
C PHE A 299 -3.45 15.11 1.62
N VAL A 300 -2.54 15.42 0.70
CA VAL A 300 -1.81 16.70 0.63
C VAL A 300 -2.79 17.90 0.57
N LEU A 301 -3.81 17.81 -0.29
CA LEU A 301 -4.81 18.88 -0.40
C LEU A 301 -5.60 19.09 0.90
N ARG A 302 -5.93 18.01 1.63
CA ARG A 302 -6.67 18.09 2.89
C ARG A 302 -5.81 18.59 4.06
N HIS A 303 -4.60 18.05 4.21
CA HIS A 303 -3.79 18.19 5.41
C HIS A 303 -2.75 19.31 5.33
N ASP A 304 -2.05 19.45 4.20
CA ASP A 304 -0.97 20.43 4.05
C ASP A 304 -1.47 21.78 3.48
N LEU A 305 -2.46 21.73 2.58
CA LEU A 305 -2.94 22.90 1.83
C LEU A 305 -4.34 23.40 2.23
N GLY A 306 -5.07 22.66 3.10
CA GLY A 306 -6.40 23.05 3.58
C GLY A 306 -7.51 23.13 2.51
N ALA A 307 -7.25 22.65 1.28
CA ALA A 307 -8.15 22.65 0.13
C ALA A 307 -9.22 21.54 0.22
N ILE A 308 -9.91 21.46 1.37
CA ILE A 308 -10.82 20.37 1.76
C ILE A 308 -11.89 20.08 0.70
N GLN A 309 -12.48 21.12 0.09
CA GLN A 309 -13.52 20.94 -0.94
C GLN A 309 -12.99 20.23 -2.21
N VAL A 310 -11.76 20.55 -2.63
CA VAL A 310 -11.11 19.89 -3.78
C VAL A 310 -10.74 18.45 -3.40
N ALA A 311 -10.21 18.25 -2.20
CA ALA A 311 -9.88 16.92 -1.67
C ALA A 311 -11.11 15.99 -1.59
N ASP A 312 -12.27 16.49 -1.13
CA ASP A 312 -13.51 15.71 -1.09
C ASP A 312 -14.08 15.42 -2.49
N SER A 313 -14.02 16.38 -3.43
CA SER A 313 -14.43 16.16 -4.82
C SER A 313 -13.56 15.09 -5.51
N ILE A 314 -12.25 15.11 -5.26
CA ILE A 314 -11.34 14.04 -5.71
C ILE A 314 -11.69 12.71 -5.04
N ARG A 315 -11.90 12.68 -3.72
CA ARG A 315 -12.24 11.45 -2.98
C ARG A 315 -13.50 10.79 -3.52
N GLU A 316 -14.52 11.57 -3.85
CA GLU A 316 -15.74 11.06 -4.49
C GLU A 316 -15.47 10.52 -5.90
N ALA A 317 -14.78 11.27 -6.75
CA ALA A 317 -14.42 10.82 -8.10
C ALA A 317 -13.55 9.55 -8.10
N ARG A 318 -12.68 9.36 -7.10
CA ARG A 318 -11.92 8.12 -6.89
C ARG A 318 -12.80 6.92 -6.60
N LEU A 319 -13.82 7.09 -5.74
CA LEU A 319 -14.79 6.02 -5.46
C LEU A 319 -15.59 5.66 -6.72
N GLN A 320 -15.95 6.64 -7.55
CA GLN A 320 -16.62 6.42 -8.84
C GLN A 320 -15.69 5.81 -9.91
N ALA A 321 -14.39 6.14 -9.89
CA ALA A 321 -13.38 5.58 -10.79
C ALA A 321 -12.95 4.15 -10.41
N ARG A 322 -13.17 3.71 -9.16
CA ARG A 322 -12.97 2.33 -8.70
C ARG A 322 -14.12 1.41 -9.17
N ARG A 323 -14.23 1.21 -10.49
CA ARG A 323 -15.26 0.37 -11.13
C ARG A 323 -14.71 -0.53 -12.24
N GLY A 324 -15.54 -1.47 -12.73
CA GLY A 324 -15.19 -2.36 -13.85
C GLY A 324 -13.89 -3.15 -13.63
N VAL A 325 -13.15 -3.41 -14.71
CA VAL A 325 -11.87 -4.15 -14.69
C VAL A 325 -10.81 -3.54 -13.76
N VAL A 326 -10.86 -2.22 -13.52
CA VAL A 326 -9.93 -1.54 -12.60
C VAL A 326 -10.16 -2.00 -11.15
N ALA A 327 -11.40 -2.24 -10.75
CA ALA A 327 -11.79 -2.64 -9.39
C ALA A 327 -11.94 -4.16 -9.18
N MET A 328 -11.80 -4.98 -10.23
CA MET A 328 -11.85 -6.44 -10.08
C MET A 328 -10.75 -6.92 -9.12
N GLN A 329 -11.16 -7.68 -8.10
CA GLN A 329 -10.25 -8.37 -7.19
C GLN A 329 -9.37 -9.38 -7.95
N SER A 330 -8.21 -9.71 -7.38
CA SER A 330 -7.32 -10.73 -7.93
C SER A 330 -7.95 -12.11 -7.76
N VAL A 331 -7.99 -12.93 -8.81
CA VAL A 331 -8.52 -14.32 -8.76
C VAL A 331 -7.70 -15.23 -7.81
N TYR A 332 -6.52 -14.80 -7.39
CA TYR A 332 -5.73 -15.47 -6.33
C TYR A 332 -6.22 -15.18 -4.91
N LEU A 333 -7.04 -14.13 -4.73
CA LEU A 333 -7.89 -13.97 -3.58
C LEU A 333 -9.16 -14.76 -3.88
N GLY A 334 -9.32 -15.92 -3.24
CA GLY A 334 -10.64 -16.56 -3.16
C GLY A 334 -11.60 -15.67 -2.37
N GLU A 335 -12.89 -16.00 -2.38
CA GLU A 335 -13.95 -15.22 -1.70
C GLU A 335 -13.64 -14.99 -0.21
N GLN A 336 -13.04 -13.83 0.08
CA GLN A 336 -12.82 -13.31 1.41
C GLN A 336 -13.88 -12.24 1.63
N ASP A 337 -14.72 -12.42 2.66
CA ASP A 337 -15.71 -11.42 3.10
C ASP A 337 -15.07 -10.02 3.08
N ASP A 338 -15.77 -9.01 2.54
CA ASP A 338 -15.26 -7.64 2.39
C ASP A 338 -14.92 -6.96 3.73
N VAL A 339 -13.73 -7.27 4.25
CA VAL A 339 -13.05 -6.48 5.27
C VAL A 339 -12.36 -5.34 4.54
N ALA A 340 -13.08 -4.24 4.37
CA ALA A 340 -12.53 -3.01 3.81
C ALA A 340 -11.23 -2.63 4.56
N GLY A 341 -10.16 -2.39 3.79
CA GLY A 341 -8.83 -2.19 4.35
C GLY A 341 -8.70 -0.85 5.08
N GLU A 342 -8.81 -0.88 6.40
CA GLU A 342 -8.24 0.15 7.28
C GLU A 342 -6.75 -0.14 7.52
N GLU A 343 -5.89 0.84 7.26
CA GLU A 343 -4.45 0.70 7.41
C GLU A 343 -4.04 0.61 8.90
N LEU A 344 -2.99 -0.15 9.22
CA LEU A 344 -2.53 -0.29 10.60
C LEU A 344 -1.71 0.92 11.06
N GLU A 345 -2.40 1.96 11.54
CA GLU A 345 -1.74 3.00 12.34
C GLU A 345 -1.15 2.43 13.66
N PRO A 346 -0.04 3.01 14.15
CA PRO A 346 0.57 2.61 15.43
C PRO A 346 -0.32 2.98 16.63
N GLU A 347 -0.25 2.20 17.73
CA GLU A 347 -1.03 2.44 18.94
C GLU A 347 -0.74 3.85 19.55
N PRO A 348 -1.70 4.79 19.58
CA PRO A 348 -1.51 6.02 20.34
C PRO A 348 -1.55 5.71 21.85
N PRO A 349 -0.82 6.48 22.69
CA PRO A 349 -0.70 6.19 24.12
C PRO A 349 -2.05 6.28 24.85
N PHE A 350 -2.19 5.48 25.90
CA PHE A 350 -3.39 5.48 26.75
C PHE A 350 -3.67 6.89 27.33
N PRO A 351 -4.85 7.47 27.11
CA PRO A 351 -5.19 8.78 27.67
C PRO A 351 -5.45 8.67 29.18
N GLN A 352 -4.38 8.88 29.97
CA GLN A 352 -4.39 8.79 31.44
C GLN A 352 -5.44 9.70 32.13
N GLN A 353 -5.98 10.69 31.41
CA GLN A 353 -7.00 11.62 31.91
C GLN A 353 -8.42 11.01 31.98
N LEU A 354 -8.70 9.86 31.35
CA LEU A 354 -10.09 9.39 31.20
C LEU A 354 -10.64 8.51 32.32
N LEU A 355 -9.81 7.81 33.09
CA LEU A 355 -10.23 7.12 34.32
C LEU A 355 -9.05 7.05 35.32
N PRO A 356 -9.28 7.29 36.63
CA PRO A 356 -8.28 7.00 37.65
C PRO A 356 -8.04 5.49 37.78
N LEU A 357 -6.91 5.11 38.37
CA LEU A 357 -6.57 3.71 38.68
C LEU A 357 -7.44 3.19 39.84
N GLY A 358 -8.70 2.88 39.54
CA GLY A 358 -9.73 2.43 40.47
C GLY A 358 -11.00 1.97 39.74
N PRO A 359 -12.11 1.73 40.45
CA PRO A 359 -13.38 1.35 39.84
C PRO A 359 -14.00 2.54 39.07
N GLY A 360 -13.95 2.49 37.75
CA GLY A 360 -14.70 3.38 36.87
C GLY A 360 -16.14 2.87 36.66
N TRP A 361 -16.99 3.70 36.05
CA TRP A 361 -18.33 3.30 35.63
C TRP A 361 -18.48 3.56 34.13
N LEU A 362 -18.87 2.54 33.36
CA LEU A 362 -19.06 2.62 31.90
C LEU A 362 -20.37 1.98 31.48
N ASP A 363 -20.90 2.41 30.34
CA ASP A 363 -22.04 1.77 29.69
C ASP A 363 -21.66 0.36 29.17
N PRO A 364 -22.43 -0.71 29.46
CA PRO A 364 -22.20 -2.03 28.85
C PRO A 364 -22.20 -2.03 27.32
N LEU A 365 -22.84 -1.06 26.66
CA LEU A 365 -22.84 -0.97 25.20
C LEU A 365 -21.50 -0.46 24.66
N ASP A 366 -20.84 0.48 25.35
CA ASP A 366 -19.56 1.09 24.93
C ASP A 366 -18.35 0.15 25.10
N ILE A 367 -18.51 -0.95 25.83
CA ILE A 367 -17.48 -1.96 26.05
C ILE A 367 -17.62 -3.08 25.02
N MET A 368 -16.60 -3.28 24.19
CA MET A 368 -16.51 -4.35 23.20
C MET A 368 -16.26 -5.73 23.86
N PHE A 369 -16.68 -6.80 23.21
CA PHE A 369 -16.23 -8.16 23.56
C PHE A 369 -14.80 -8.41 23.08
N SER A 370 -13.98 -9.15 23.85
CA SER A 370 -12.63 -9.57 23.42
C SER A 370 -12.61 -10.82 22.53
N GLN A 371 -13.77 -11.44 22.27
CA GLN A 371 -13.95 -12.60 21.39
C GLN A 371 -15.30 -12.45 20.70
N GLY A 372 -15.47 -13.00 19.50
CA GLY A 372 -16.79 -13.19 18.90
C GLY A 372 -17.62 -14.29 19.56
N HIS A 373 -17.31 -14.70 20.80
CA HIS A 373 -17.88 -15.87 21.49
C HIS A 373 -18.15 -15.55 22.96
N CYS A 374 -19.25 -16.09 23.49
CA CYS A 374 -19.45 -16.32 24.92
C CYS A 374 -19.52 -17.83 25.18
N ALA A 375 -18.59 -18.36 25.98
CA ALA A 375 -18.48 -19.80 26.23
C ALA A 375 -19.68 -20.33 27.05
N ALA A 376 -20.36 -21.36 26.54
CA ALA A 376 -21.63 -21.83 27.09
C ALA A 376 -21.50 -22.79 28.30
N LYS A 377 -20.44 -23.61 28.40
CA LYS A 377 -20.27 -24.63 29.45
C LYS A 377 -18.83 -24.73 29.98
N PHE A 378 -18.66 -25.46 31.08
CA PHE A 378 -17.58 -25.31 32.07
C PHE A 378 -16.73 -26.59 32.19
N ARG A 379 -15.43 -26.48 32.54
CA ARG A 379 -14.64 -27.61 33.08
C ARG A 379 -14.71 -27.58 34.60
N ARG A 380 -15.21 -28.64 35.24
CA ARG A 380 -15.12 -28.80 36.72
C ARG A 380 -13.67 -29.10 37.13
N PRO A 381 -13.10 -28.39 38.09
CA PRO A 381 -12.21 -28.97 39.08
C PRO A 381 -13.03 -29.48 40.28
N ILE A 382 -12.66 -30.66 40.76
CA ILE A 382 -12.75 -31.05 42.16
C ILE A 382 -11.29 -30.91 42.65
N GLU A 383 -10.95 -30.31 43.77
CA GLU A 383 -11.71 -30.07 45.02
C GLU A 383 -11.40 -28.67 45.61
N THR A 384 -12.23 -28.20 46.55
CA THR A 384 -12.14 -26.90 47.27
C THR A 384 -12.34 -25.61 46.45
N GLY A 385 -13.02 -24.61 47.04
CA GLY A 385 -13.23 -23.26 46.46
C GLY A 385 -14.51 -23.09 45.64
N THR A 386 -15.58 -22.57 46.26
CA THR A 386 -16.89 -22.40 45.61
C THR A 386 -16.92 -21.30 44.56
N SER A 387 -17.43 -21.63 43.36
CA SER A 387 -17.93 -20.65 42.39
C SER A 387 -19.23 -21.17 41.76
N THR A 388 -20.37 -20.60 42.16
CA THR A 388 -21.70 -20.97 41.66
C THR A 388 -21.90 -20.43 40.23
N ALA A 389 -22.11 -21.35 39.28
CA ALA A 389 -21.96 -21.06 37.85
C ALA A 389 -23.22 -20.49 37.16
N ALA A 390 -23.88 -19.50 37.77
CA ALA A 390 -25.12 -18.86 37.29
C ALA A 390 -25.03 -18.43 35.81
N SER A 391 -26.02 -18.78 34.99
CA SER A 391 -26.02 -18.50 33.55
C SER A 391 -26.11 -17.00 33.22
N ILE A 392 -25.90 -16.64 31.95
CA ILE A 392 -26.00 -15.25 31.48
C ILE A 392 -27.42 -14.71 31.73
N LEU A 393 -28.44 -15.56 31.54
CA LEU A 393 -29.84 -15.19 31.75
C LEU A 393 -30.17 -15.08 33.24
N GLU A 394 -29.77 -16.07 34.06
CA GLU A 394 -29.96 -16.03 35.52
C GLU A 394 -29.32 -14.78 36.15
N LEU A 395 -28.07 -14.46 35.78
CA LEU A 395 -27.37 -13.29 36.30
C LEU A 395 -28.04 -11.98 35.85
N ALA A 396 -28.47 -11.88 34.59
CA ALA A 396 -29.18 -10.70 34.09
C ALA A 396 -30.58 -10.54 34.73
N GLN A 397 -31.28 -11.64 34.99
CA GLN A 397 -32.58 -11.63 35.66
C GLN A 397 -32.46 -11.27 37.14
N ALA A 398 -31.51 -11.85 37.87
CA ALA A 398 -31.29 -11.52 39.28
C ALA A 398 -30.90 -10.04 39.48
N LEU A 399 -30.09 -9.48 38.58
CA LEU A 399 -29.82 -8.03 38.54
C LEU A 399 -31.06 -7.20 38.16
N ALA A 400 -31.96 -7.72 37.30
CA ALA A 400 -33.18 -7.02 36.90
C ALA A 400 -34.26 -6.98 38.00
N HIS A 401 -34.38 -8.02 38.82
CA HIS A 401 -35.35 -8.09 39.92
C HIS A 401 -34.82 -7.46 41.23
N GLY A 402 -33.51 -7.18 41.31
CA GLY A 402 -32.87 -6.60 42.50
C GLY A 402 -32.32 -7.63 43.50
N ASP A 403 -32.30 -8.92 43.14
CA ASP A 403 -31.77 -10.02 43.96
C ASP A 403 -30.24 -9.95 44.15
N LEU A 404 -29.55 -9.18 43.30
CA LEU A 404 -28.11 -8.97 43.33
C LEU A 404 -27.78 -7.48 43.21
N ASP A 405 -26.94 -6.99 44.12
CA ASP A 405 -26.37 -5.65 44.03
C ASP A 405 -25.18 -5.63 43.04
N ILE A 406 -25.28 -4.75 42.04
CA ILE A 406 -24.24 -4.51 41.05
C ILE A 406 -22.89 -4.10 41.67
N SER A 407 -22.88 -3.40 42.81
CA SER A 407 -21.65 -2.88 43.44
C SER A 407 -20.66 -3.98 43.82
N GLN A 408 -21.17 -5.21 44.02
CA GLN A 408 -20.40 -6.41 44.37
C GLN A 408 -19.67 -7.03 43.18
N PHE A 409 -19.93 -6.56 41.96
CA PHE A 409 -19.32 -7.05 40.72
C PHE A 409 -18.32 -6.06 40.15
N SER A 410 -17.45 -6.55 39.26
CA SER A 410 -16.58 -5.69 38.45
C SER A 410 -16.25 -6.35 37.12
N LEU A 411 -16.00 -5.53 36.10
CA LEU A 411 -15.59 -5.97 34.78
C LEU A 411 -14.15 -5.55 34.49
N GLU A 412 -13.23 -6.51 34.41
CA GLU A 412 -11.88 -6.24 33.89
C GLU A 412 -11.98 -5.86 32.41
N VAL A 413 -11.51 -4.66 32.06
CA VAL A 413 -11.45 -4.15 30.69
C VAL A 413 -10.02 -3.76 30.33
N TYR A 414 -9.66 -3.90 29.05
CA TYR A 414 -8.38 -3.44 28.50
C TYR A 414 -8.64 -2.41 27.40
N TRP A 415 -7.87 -1.32 27.37
CA TRP A 415 -8.01 -0.28 26.35
C TRP A 415 -7.08 -0.54 25.16
N PHE A 416 -7.65 -0.49 23.96
CA PHE A 416 -6.95 -0.75 22.70
C PHE A 416 -7.68 -0.02 21.57
N ARG A 417 -6.95 0.60 20.63
CA ARG A 417 -7.52 1.28 19.45
C ARG A 417 -8.81 2.09 19.75
N HIS A 418 -8.71 3.00 20.71
CA HIS A 418 -9.80 3.90 21.15
C HIS A 418 -11.06 3.22 21.71
N ARG A 419 -11.02 1.94 22.11
CA ARG A 419 -12.17 1.24 22.72
C ARG A 419 -11.75 0.42 23.94
N PHE A 420 -12.70 0.22 24.86
CA PHE A 420 -12.57 -0.75 25.95
C PHE A 420 -13.00 -2.14 25.47
N TYR A 421 -12.17 -3.15 25.74
CA TYR A 421 -12.46 -4.55 25.46
C TYR A 421 -12.58 -5.33 26.78
N SER A 422 -13.71 -6.00 27.00
CA SER A 422 -13.91 -6.82 28.20
C SER A 422 -13.06 -8.09 28.17
N LEU A 423 -12.30 -8.33 29.24
CA LEU A 423 -11.57 -9.59 29.42
C LEU A 423 -12.46 -10.75 29.90
N GLY A 424 -13.73 -10.46 30.21
CA GLY A 424 -14.71 -11.36 30.80
C GLY A 424 -16.09 -11.30 30.12
N ASN A 425 -16.14 -11.58 28.82
CA ASN A 425 -17.33 -11.49 27.95
C ASN A 425 -18.65 -11.99 28.59
N ARG A 426 -18.64 -13.08 29.39
CA ARG A 426 -19.85 -13.60 30.07
C ARG A 426 -20.50 -12.59 31.02
N ARG A 427 -19.72 -11.77 31.73
CA ARG A 427 -20.24 -10.69 32.59
C ARG A 427 -20.77 -9.52 31.74
N LEU A 428 -20.02 -9.11 30.72
CA LEU A 428 -20.44 -8.08 29.77
C LEU A 428 -21.77 -8.45 29.08
N ALA A 429 -21.94 -9.70 28.68
CA ALA A 429 -23.18 -10.19 28.08
C ALA A 429 -24.36 -10.15 29.05
N ALA A 430 -24.16 -10.50 30.33
CA ALA A 430 -25.19 -10.38 31.36
C ALA A 430 -25.56 -8.92 31.64
N PHE A 431 -24.57 -8.01 31.70
CA PHE A 431 -24.81 -6.58 31.86
C PHE A 431 -25.51 -5.92 30.66
N ARG A 432 -25.12 -6.27 29.43
CA ARG A 432 -25.82 -5.85 28.20
C ARG A 432 -27.26 -6.37 28.18
N LEU A 433 -27.50 -7.63 28.57
CA LEU A 433 -28.83 -8.23 28.66
C LEU A 433 -29.70 -7.58 29.76
N TRP A 434 -29.14 -7.34 30.94
CA TRP A 434 -29.84 -6.66 32.03
C TRP A 434 -30.25 -5.23 31.65
N ARG A 435 -29.35 -4.46 31.01
CA ARG A 435 -29.69 -3.14 30.44
C ARG A 435 -30.87 -3.22 29.47
N LEU A 436 -30.89 -4.22 28.59
CA LEU A 436 -32.00 -4.44 27.64
C LEU A 436 -33.31 -4.83 28.35
N LEU A 437 -33.26 -5.51 29.49
CA LEU A 437 -34.43 -5.86 30.30
C LEU A 437 -35.01 -4.66 31.07
N VAL A 438 -34.17 -3.74 31.56
CA VAL A 438 -34.60 -2.56 32.32
C VAL A 438 -34.97 -1.38 31.41
N GLY A 439 -34.37 -1.30 30.21
CA GLY A 439 -34.72 -0.30 29.18
C GLY A 439 -34.22 1.13 29.44
N THR A 440 -33.51 1.37 30.54
CA THR A 440 -32.95 2.68 30.92
C THR A 440 -31.42 2.74 30.77
N PRO A 441 -30.81 3.94 30.76
CA PRO A 441 -29.35 4.08 30.85
C PRO A 441 -28.81 3.46 32.14
N LEU A 442 -27.96 2.45 31.97
CA LEU A 442 -27.27 1.70 33.01
C LEU A 442 -25.76 1.78 32.80
N SER A 443 -25.04 2.26 33.81
CA SER A 443 -23.57 2.14 33.90
C SER A 443 -23.20 0.98 34.83
N VAL A 444 -22.04 0.36 34.59
CA VAL A 444 -21.56 -0.79 35.38
C VAL A 444 -20.11 -0.59 35.84
N PRO A 445 -19.70 -1.15 37.01
CA PRO A 445 -18.37 -0.99 37.55
C PRO A 445 -17.31 -1.72 36.69
N VAL A 446 -16.32 -0.98 36.22
CA VAL A 446 -15.20 -1.46 35.40
C VAL A 446 -13.87 -1.25 36.12
N VAL A 447 -12.91 -2.13 35.84
CA VAL A 447 -11.52 -1.98 36.26
C VAL A 447 -10.65 -2.06 35.01
N VAL A 448 -10.00 -0.95 34.66
CA VAL A 448 -9.04 -0.90 33.56
C VAL A 448 -7.77 -1.63 34.01
N VAL A 449 -7.34 -2.63 33.25
CA VAL A 449 -6.13 -3.40 33.55
C VAL A 449 -4.99 -3.11 32.58
N ASP A 450 -3.76 -3.41 33.00
CA ASP A 450 -2.55 -3.19 32.21
C ASP A 450 -2.32 -4.26 31.12
N LYS A 451 -1.34 -4.01 30.24
CA LYS A 451 -0.97 -4.91 29.14
C LYS A 451 -0.48 -6.28 29.67
N SER A 452 0.19 -6.34 30.84
CA SER A 452 0.65 -7.62 31.41
C SER A 452 -0.50 -8.48 31.95
N ARG A 453 -1.50 -7.90 32.63
CA ARG A 453 -2.70 -8.62 33.09
C ARG A 453 -3.60 -9.02 31.92
N ALA A 454 -3.71 -8.19 30.88
CA ALA A 454 -4.41 -8.54 29.64
C ALA A 454 -3.72 -9.72 28.92
N VAL A 455 -2.38 -9.72 28.79
CA VAL A 455 -1.62 -10.84 28.23
C VAL A 455 -1.78 -12.12 29.06
N LYS A 456 -1.71 -12.03 30.40
CA LYS A 456 -1.99 -13.17 31.31
C LYS A 456 -3.43 -13.69 31.21
N ARG A 457 -4.39 -12.85 30.82
CA ARG A 457 -5.78 -13.22 30.47
C ARG A 457 -5.93 -13.73 29.02
N HIS A 458 -4.81 -13.99 28.33
CA HIS A 458 -4.72 -14.43 26.93
C HIS A 458 -5.44 -13.52 25.93
N TRP A 459 -5.51 -12.20 26.19
CA TRP A 459 -6.40 -11.33 25.41
C TRP A 459 -6.00 -11.19 23.91
N LEU A 460 -4.73 -11.38 23.56
CA LEU A 460 -4.29 -11.37 22.16
C LEU A 460 -4.76 -12.60 21.38
N SER A 461 -4.67 -13.81 21.96
CA SER A 461 -5.20 -15.03 21.32
C SER A 461 -6.72 -15.19 21.44
N LYS A 462 -7.40 -14.25 22.14
CA LYS A 462 -8.86 -14.14 22.14
C LYS A 462 -9.40 -13.52 20.84
N PHE A 463 -8.63 -12.70 20.13
CA PHE A 463 -8.98 -12.27 18.76
C PHE A 463 -9.00 -13.45 17.76
N THR A 464 -8.16 -14.46 17.97
CA THR A 464 -7.93 -15.56 17.02
C THR A 464 -8.74 -16.83 17.30
N THR A 465 -9.99 -16.65 17.77
CA THR A 465 -11.07 -17.64 17.61
C THR A 465 -12.33 -16.91 17.14
N GLY A 466 -12.86 -17.14 15.94
CA GLY A 466 -12.77 -18.36 15.12
C GLY A 466 -14.07 -19.14 15.13
N PHE A 467 -15.19 -18.45 14.88
CA PHE A 467 -16.54 -18.99 14.65
C PHE A 467 -17.21 -19.82 15.82
N THR A 468 -18.54 -19.75 16.03
CA THR A 468 -19.32 -20.56 17.02
C THR A 468 -20.75 -20.94 16.57
N GLY A 469 -21.03 -22.20 16.19
CA GLY A 469 -22.42 -22.69 15.97
C GLY A 469 -23.08 -22.61 14.57
N GLY A 470 -22.35 -22.27 13.51
CA GLY A 470 -22.68 -22.65 12.12
C GLY A 470 -23.01 -21.49 11.18
N ARG A 471 -23.33 -20.31 11.71
CA ARG A 471 -23.72 -19.12 10.93
C ARG A 471 -23.33 -17.86 11.69
N LYS A 472 -22.67 -16.88 11.06
CA LYS A 472 -22.36 -15.56 11.64
C LYS A 472 -23.65 -14.82 12.07
N ILE A 473 -24.01 -14.85 13.36
CA ILE A 473 -25.11 -14.04 13.92
C ILE A 473 -24.62 -12.61 14.13
N ARG A 474 -25.24 -11.64 13.44
CA ARG A 474 -24.95 -10.19 13.59
C ARG A 474 -25.84 -9.58 14.68
N VAL A 475 -25.27 -8.91 15.66
CA VAL A 475 -26.04 -8.13 16.65
C VAL A 475 -26.48 -6.81 16.01
N THR A 476 -27.78 -6.59 15.84
CA THR A 476 -28.33 -5.47 15.05
C THR A 476 -28.03 -4.07 15.61
N HIS A 477 -27.90 -3.93 16.93
CA HIS A 477 -27.59 -2.63 17.57
C HIS A 477 -26.08 -2.34 17.76
N THR A 478 -25.19 -3.33 17.68
CA THR A 478 -23.73 -3.12 17.93
C THR A 478 -22.81 -3.57 16.79
N GLY A 479 -23.26 -4.46 15.91
CA GLY A 479 -22.49 -4.97 14.77
C GLY A 479 -21.65 -6.23 15.02
N ASP A 480 -21.65 -6.79 16.24
CA ASP A 480 -20.81 -7.95 16.64
C ASP A 480 -21.23 -9.30 15.95
N TYR A 481 -20.32 -10.29 15.80
CA TYR A 481 -20.50 -11.54 15.01
C TYR A 481 -20.07 -12.88 15.68
N ILE A 482 -20.73 -14.03 15.34
CA ILE A 482 -20.61 -15.38 15.99
C ILE A 482 -20.98 -16.57 15.02
N GLY A 483 -20.17 -17.61 14.64
CA GLY A 483 -20.71 -18.82 13.86
C GLY A 483 -19.89 -19.98 13.14
N MET A 484 -19.65 -21.21 13.69
CA MET A 484 -18.86 -22.39 13.12
C MET A 484 -19.57 -23.76 12.97
N SER A 485 -19.17 -24.58 11.99
CA SER A 485 -19.79 -25.88 11.62
C SER A 485 -19.30 -27.13 12.40
N ARG A 486 -19.81 -28.31 12.02
CA ARG A 486 -19.77 -29.58 12.78
C ARG A 486 -18.76 -30.61 12.24
N GLU A 487 -18.23 -30.43 11.02
CA GLU A 487 -17.50 -31.48 10.28
C GLU A 487 -16.01 -31.61 10.66
N GLN A 488 -15.48 -30.70 11.50
CA GLN A 488 -14.08 -30.73 11.93
C GLN A 488 -13.87 -31.28 13.36
N SER A 489 -14.90 -31.85 14.00
CA SER A 489 -14.83 -32.33 15.38
C SER A 489 -14.41 -33.79 15.56
N THR A 490 -13.90 -34.47 14.53
CA THR A 490 -13.61 -35.93 14.54
C THR A 490 -12.28 -36.30 13.89
N TYR A 491 -11.17 -35.78 14.40
CA TYR A 491 -9.83 -36.39 14.31
C TYR A 491 -8.98 -35.93 15.50
N GLY A 492 -8.26 -36.84 16.18
CA GLY A 492 -7.18 -36.45 17.10
C GLY A 492 -7.18 -36.96 18.55
N GLN A 493 -7.95 -37.98 18.95
CA GLN A 493 -7.67 -38.74 20.18
C GLN A 493 -7.84 -40.25 20.02
N SER A 494 -6.77 -40.89 19.52
CA SER A 494 -6.49 -42.31 19.75
C SER A 494 -4.98 -42.52 19.67
N LEU A 495 -4.35 -42.77 20.81
CA LEU A 495 -2.94 -43.14 20.93
C LEU A 495 -2.85 -44.21 22.04
N TRP A 496 -1.99 -45.20 21.85
CA TRP A 496 -1.70 -46.33 22.76
C TRP A 496 -2.78 -47.43 22.88
N CYS A 497 -2.68 -48.44 22.02
CA CYS A 497 -2.60 -49.86 22.42
C CYS A 497 -2.23 -50.73 21.20
N ALA A 498 -1.32 -51.69 21.40
CA ALA A 498 -0.56 -52.43 20.37
C ALA A 498 0.40 -51.54 19.56
#